data_AF-A0A1L3SV72-F1
#
_entry.id   AF-A0A1L3SV72-F1
#
_cell.length_a   1.000
_cell.length_b   1.000
_cell.length_c   1.000
_cell.angle_alpha   90.00
_cell.angle_beta   90.00
_cell.angle_gamma   90.00
#
_symmetry.space_group_name_H-M   'P 1'
#
loop_
_entity.id
_entity.type
_entity.pdbx_description
1 polymer ?
#
loop_
_entity_poly.entity_id
_entity_poly.type
_entity_poly.pdbx_seq_one_letter_code
_entity_poly.pdbx_strand_id
1 'polypeptide(L)'
;MLPLYDMLAAQNGQAFEALARQFGLSQQQARAAVEAVLPAFSQGLKQNASDPYGLGTFIAALSSGQHANYFDNPANAFSPAGLADGNGVLGHLFGSKDLSRAVAQQAASLTGLGEGLIRQMLPAMASMIMGGLFKQMTGQLGPGPAVQPNFGSASFGGSNPLADAMAQMMRQGADAMTGQPQRRAPEQANPMDNPFGRMMQDMFAGASGRPPEPEPAAKSPSAANPFGKMMEDWMRLAQPGGAAEEPQEERRENPSGRPRTPWDDLFGDMFETGARQRDDYQKNMEAIVDRYLRDVARNR
;
A
#
# COMPACT_ATOMS: atom_id res chain seq x y z
N MET A 1 -0.45 -7.82 -0.42
CA MET A 1 -1.72 -7.72 -1.18
C MET A 1 -2.19 -9.15 -1.41
N LEU A 2 -3.45 -9.46 -1.11
CA LEU A 2 -4.02 -10.75 -1.52
C LEU A 2 -3.92 -10.84 -3.05
N PRO A 3 -3.48 -11.97 -3.62
CA PRO A 3 -3.47 -12.12 -5.06
C PRO A 3 -4.92 -12.05 -5.56
N LEU A 4 -5.12 -11.37 -6.68
CA LEU A 4 -6.43 -11.17 -7.31
C LEU A 4 -7.21 -12.48 -7.49
N TYR A 5 -6.48 -13.57 -7.69
CA TYR A 5 -7.01 -14.94 -7.72
C TYR A 5 -7.69 -15.36 -6.41
N ASP A 6 -7.04 -15.14 -5.26
CA ASP A 6 -7.57 -15.55 -3.96
C ASP A 6 -8.86 -14.81 -3.62
N MET A 7 -9.02 -13.57 -4.08
CA MET A 7 -10.26 -12.82 -3.90
C MET A 7 -11.42 -13.40 -4.74
N LEU A 8 -11.15 -13.78 -5.99
CA LEU A 8 -12.12 -14.46 -6.86
C LEU A 8 -12.47 -15.86 -6.30
N ALA A 9 -11.49 -16.54 -5.71
CA ALA A 9 -11.69 -17.83 -5.04
C ALA A 9 -12.43 -17.69 -3.71
N ALA A 10 -12.17 -16.63 -2.93
CA ALA A 10 -12.77 -16.35 -1.63
C ALA A 10 -14.27 -16.08 -1.72
N GLN A 11 -14.77 -15.66 -2.90
CA GLN A 11 -16.19 -15.45 -3.17
C GLN A 11 -16.98 -16.77 -3.36
N ASN A 12 -16.60 -17.83 -2.63
CA ASN A 12 -17.10 -19.21 -2.81
C ASN A 12 -16.99 -19.74 -4.26
N GLY A 13 -16.09 -19.17 -5.07
CA GLY A 13 -15.94 -19.53 -6.48
C GLY A 13 -17.15 -19.20 -7.37
N GLN A 14 -18.06 -18.33 -6.93
CA GLN A 14 -19.24 -17.92 -7.70
C GLN A 14 -18.88 -17.30 -9.05
N ALA A 15 -17.80 -16.52 -9.11
CA ALA A 15 -17.28 -15.95 -10.35
C ALA A 15 -16.86 -17.04 -11.36
N PHE A 16 -16.17 -18.08 -10.89
CA PHE A 16 -15.75 -19.20 -11.74
C PHE A 16 -16.93 -20.04 -12.20
N GLU A 17 -17.94 -20.22 -11.35
CA GLU A 17 -19.14 -20.95 -11.71
C GLU A 17 -20.02 -20.18 -12.70
N ALA A 18 -20.09 -18.86 -12.58
CA ALA A 18 -20.78 -18.02 -13.53
C ALA A 18 -20.10 -18.03 -14.92
N LEU A 19 -18.76 -17.97 -14.96
CA LEU A 19 -17.98 -18.15 -16.19
C LEU A 19 -18.20 -19.53 -16.81
N ALA A 20 -18.15 -20.58 -15.98
CA ALA A 20 -18.40 -21.95 -16.41
C ALA A 20 -19.77 -22.11 -17.08
N ARG A 21 -20.83 -21.60 -16.44
CA ARG A 21 -22.20 -21.67 -16.95
C ARG A 21 -22.41 -20.83 -18.21
N GLN A 22 -21.88 -19.60 -18.24
CA GLN A 22 -22.07 -18.69 -19.37
C GLN A 22 -21.38 -19.17 -20.64
N PHE A 23 -20.20 -19.79 -20.51
CA PHE A 23 -19.34 -20.17 -21.64
C PHE A 23 -19.31 -21.69 -21.90
N GLY A 24 -20.11 -22.47 -21.18
CA GLY A 24 -20.15 -23.94 -21.32
C GLY A 24 -18.84 -24.62 -20.93
N LEU A 25 -18.10 -24.05 -19.99
CA LEU A 25 -16.81 -24.55 -19.51
C LEU A 25 -16.98 -25.38 -18.24
N SER A 26 -16.03 -26.28 -17.98
CA SER A 26 -15.89 -26.86 -16.63
C SER A 26 -15.37 -25.79 -15.65
N GLN A 27 -15.66 -25.95 -14.36
CA GLN A 27 -15.15 -25.03 -13.33
C GLN A 27 -13.60 -25.00 -13.33
N GLN A 28 -12.94 -26.12 -13.63
CA GLN A 28 -11.49 -26.21 -13.79
C GLN A 28 -10.99 -25.41 -14.99
N GLN A 29 -11.68 -25.49 -16.14
CA GLN A 29 -11.36 -24.70 -17.33
C GLN A 29 -11.54 -23.20 -17.08
N ALA A 30 -12.62 -22.80 -16.38
CA ALA A 30 -12.85 -21.41 -16.01
C ALA A 30 -11.74 -20.87 -15.09
N ARG A 31 -11.29 -21.66 -14.10
CA ARG A 31 -10.15 -21.29 -13.23
C ARG A 31 -8.87 -21.16 -14.05
N ALA A 32 -8.55 -22.14 -14.89
CA ALA A 32 -7.37 -22.11 -15.75
C ALA A 32 -7.37 -20.91 -16.70
N ALA A 33 -8.53 -20.55 -17.27
CA ALA A 33 -8.69 -19.36 -18.11
C ALA A 33 -8.34 -18.07 -17.37
N VAL A 34 -8.86 -17.92 -16.14
CA VAL A 34 -8.56 -16.75 -15.31
C VAL A 34 -7.08 -16.74 -14.93
N GLU A 35 -6.53 -17.86 -14.46
CA GLU A 35 -5.11 -18.01 -14.09
C GLU A 35 -4.15 -17.66 -15.24
N ALA A 36 -4.48 -18.08 -16.46
CA ALA A 36 -3.65 -17.80 -17.63
C ALA A 36 -3.65 -16.32 -18.05
N VAL A 37 -4.72 -15.60 -17.72
CA VAL A 37 -4.91 -14.19 -18.09
C VAL A 37 -4.41 -13.23 -17.00
N LEU A 38 -4.39 -13.67 -15.74
CA LEU A 38 -3.97 -12.86 -14.59
C LEU A 38 -2.58 -12.21 -14.71
N PRO A 39 -1.52 -12.88 -15.19
CA PRO A 39 -0.20 -12.26 -15.31
C PRO A 39 -0.22 -11.03 -16.21
N ALA A 40 -0.95 -11.09 -17.31
CA ALA A 40 -1.11 -9.96 -18.22
C ALA A 40 -1.89 -8.82 -17.57
N PHE A 41 -2.98 -9.12 -16.87
CA PHE A 41 -3.74 -8.11 -16.11
C PHE A 41 -2.90 -7.41 -15.05
N SER A 42 -2.10 -8.18 -14.30
CA SER A 42 -1.21 -7.63 -13.28
C SER A 42 -0.17 -6.70 -13.90
N GLN A 43 0.42 -7.10 -15.03
CA GLN A 43 1.37 -6.27 -15.77
C GLN A 43 0.72 -4.98 -16.30
N GLY A 44 -0.48 -5.07 -16.90
CA GLY A 44 -1.23 -3.91 -17.37
C GLY A 44 -1.59 -2.94 -16.24
N LEU A 45 -2.02 -3.48 -15.09
CA LEU A 45 -2.30 -2.68 -13.91
C LEU A 45 -1.04 -2.00 -13.37
N LYS A 46 0.09 -2.71 -13.31
CA LYS A 46 1.37 -2.14 -12.88
C LYS A 46 1.83 -1.01 -13.80
N GLN A 47 1.69 -1.19 -15.11
CA GLN A 47 2.02 -0.16 -16.10
C GLN A 47 1.13 1.07 -15.92
N ASN A 48 -0.19 0.87 -15.77
CA ASN A 48 -1.15 1.94 -15.57
C ASN A 48 -0.92 2.69 -14.24
N ALA A 49 -0.62 1.95 -13.16
CA ALA A 49 -0.32 2.54 -11.85
C ALA A 49 1.03 3.28 -11.77
N SER A 50 1.96 2.97 -12.68
CA SER A 50 3.25 3.67 -12.79
C SER A 50 3.11 5.01 -13.52
N ASP A 51 2.00 5.25 -14.22
CA ASP A 51 1.68 6.50 -14.90
C ASP A 51 0.69 7.33 -14.03
N PRO A 52 1.05 8.54 -13.57
CA PRO A 52 0.16 9.40 -12.79
C PRO A 52 -1.17 9.71 -13.50
N TYR A 53 -1.15 9.83 -14.84
CA TYR A 53 -2.35 10.10 -15.62
C TYR A 53 -3.20 8.85 -15.79
N GLY A 54 -2.56 7.71 -16.12
CA GLY A 54 -3.21 6.39 -16.19
C GLY A 54 -3.93 6.06 -14.90
N LEU A 55 -3.24 6.17 -13.77
CA LEU A 55 -3.80 5.91 -12.44
C LEU A 55 -5.00 6.83 -12.13
N GLY A 56 -4.92 8.12 -12.45
CA GLY A 56 -6.02 9.06 -12.25
C GLY A 56 -7.28 8.67 -13.03
N THR A 57 -7.13 8.34 -14.31
CA THR A 57 -8.26 7.87 -15.15
C THR A 57 -8.82 6.54 -14.69
N PHE A 58 -7.96 5.62 -14.22
CA PHE A 58 -8.37 4.35 -13.67
C PHE A 58 -9.16 4.50 -12.37
N ILE A 59 -8.69 5.35 -11.43
CA ILE A 59 -9.41 5.65 -10.19
C ILE A 59 -10.74 6.34 -10.49
N ALA A 60 -10.77 7.28 -11.45
CA ALA A 60 -12.01 7.92 -11.87
C ALA A 60 -13.01 6.89 -12.42
N ALA A 61 -12.57 6.01 -13.33
CA ALA A 61 -13.40 4.94 -13.89
C ALA A 61 -13.87 3.94 -12.82
N LEU A 62 -13.02 3.66 -11.82
CA LEU A 62 -13.34 2.81 -10.67
C LEU A 62 -14.40 3.46 -9.77
N SER A 63 -14.33 4.79 -9.57
CA SER A 63 -15.29 5.56 -8.75
C SER A 63 -16.62 5.83 -9.46
N SER A 64 -16.62 5.91 -10.79
CA SER A 64 -17.79 6.28 -11.58
C SER A 64 -18.75 5.13 -11.87
N GLY A 65 -18.37 3.90 -11.57
CA GLY A 65 -19.07 2.71 -12.05
C GLY A 65 -19.75 1.88 -10.98
N GLN A 66 -20.76 1.13 -11.42
CA GLN A 66 -21.50 0.14 -10.65
C GLN A 66 -20.69 -1.16 -10.45
N HIS A 67 -19.36 -1.06 -10.39
CA HIS A 67 -18.42 -2.19 -10.49
C HIS A 67 -18.59 -3.19 -9.35
N ALA A 68 -18.97 -2.72 -8.15
CA ALA A 68 -19.30 -3.58 -7.01
C ALA A 68 -20.33 -4.66 -7.37
N ASN A 69 -21.30 -4.34 -8.22
CA ASN A 69 -22.38 -5.25 -8.61
C ASN A 69 -21.90 -6.41 -9.48
N TYR A 70 -20.78 -6.24 -10.22
CA TYR A 70 -20.19 -7.30 -11.02
C TYR A 70 -19.44 -8.32 -10.17
N PHE A 71 -18.96 -7.88 -9.00
CA PHE A 71 -18.40 -8.78 -8.00
C PHE A 71 -19.50 -9.52 -7.26
N ASP A 72 -20.53 -8.82 -6.75
CA ASP A 72 -21.61 -9.45 -5.97
C ASP A 72 -22.53 -10.34 -6.81
N ASN A 73 -22.75 -9.97 -8.08
CA ASN A 73 -23.51 -10.75 -9.02
C ASN A 73 -22.72 -10.90 -10.33
N PRO A 74 -21.90 -11.95 -10.45
CA PRO A 74 -21.11 -12.23 -11.64
C PRO A 74 -21.92 -12.30 -12.94
N ALA A 75 -23.23 -12.63 -12.87
CA ALA A 75 -24.09 -12.64 -14.05
C ALA A 75 -24.22 -11.25 -14.70
N ASN A 76 -24.15 -10.18 -13.90
CA ASN A 76 -24.19 -8.81 -14.40
C ASN A 76 -22.95 -8.44 -15.23
N ALA A 77 -21.81 -9.11 -15.01
CA ALA A 77 -20.61 -8.92 -15.82
C ALA A 77 -20.82 -9.33 -17.30
N PHE A 78 -21.79 -10.21 -17.56
CA PHE A 78 -22.14 -10.64 -18.93
C PHE A 78 -23.21 -9.77 -19.58
N SER A 79 -23.79 -8.82 -18.84
CA SER A 79 -24.74 -7.86 -19.39
C SER A 79 -24.05 -6.94 -20.42
N PRO A 80 -24.80 -6.32 -21.36
CA PRO A 80 -24.23 -5.35 -22.29
C PRO A 80 -23.46 -4.22 -21.59
N ALA A 81 -23.93 -3.78 -20.41
CA ALA A 81 -23.25 -2.78 -19.59
C ALA A 81 -21.95 -3.33 -18.99
N GLY A 82 -21.98 -4.53 -18.39
CA GLY A 82 -20.78 -5.16 -17.82
C GLY A 82 -19.70 -5.45 -18.86
N LEU A 83 -20.10 -5.88 -20.06
CA LEU A 83 -19.18 -6.07 -21.18
C LEU A 83 -18.62 -4.74 -21.69
N ALA A 84 -19.42 -3.67 -21.75
CA ALA A 84 -18.94 -2.34 -22.12
C ALA A 84 -17.93 -1.80 -21.10
N ASP A 85 -18.23 -1.91 -19.81
CA ASP A 85 -17.36 -1.52 -18.70
C ASP A 85 -16.05 -2.31 -18.73
N GLY A 86 -16.14 -3.63 -18.89
CA GLY A 86 -14.99 -4.51 -19.01
C GLY A 86 -14.10 -4.16 -20.22
N ASN A 87 -14.69 -3.82 -21.36
CA ASN A 87 -13.94 -3.34 -22.52
C ASN A 87 -13.25 -1.99 -22.25
N GLY A 88 -13.89 -1.10 -21.48
CA GLY A 88 -13.28 0.14 -21.01
C GLY A 88 -12.06 -0.12 -20.15
N VAL A 89 -12.17 -1.02 -19.16
CA VAL A 89 -11.06 -1.43 -18.28
C VAL A 89 -9.92 -2.04 -19.10
N LEU A 90 -10.21 -2.95 -20.02
CA LEU A 90 -9.20 -3.53 -20.92
C LEU A 90 -8.49 -2.46 -21.75
N GLY A 91 -9.22 -1.45 -22.23
CA GLY A 91 -8.64 -0.32 -22.96
C GLY A 91 -7.64 0.48 -22.12
N HIS A 92 -7.93 0.71 -20.84
CA HIS A 92 -7.03 1.44 -19.94
C HIS A 92 -5.86 0.57 -19.46
N LEU A 93 -6.08 -0.72 -19.21
CA LEU A 93 -5.04 -1.64 -18.71
C LEU A 93 -4.04 -2.02 -19.80
N PHE A 94 -4.54 -2.29 -21.02
CA PHE A 94 -3.71 -2.80 -22.11
C PHE A 94 -3.39 -1.75 -23.17
N GLY A 95 -4.07 -0.60 -23.16
CA GLY A 95 -3.87 0.49 -24.11
C GLY A 95 -4.39 0.19 -25.53
N SER A 96 -4.38 -1.07 -25.96
CA SER A 96 -4.77 -1.49 -27.30
C SER A 96 -5.55 -2.80 -27.30
N LYS A 97 -6.47 -2.93 -28.26
CA LYS A 97 -7.19 -4.19 -28.53
C LYS A 97 -6.25 -5.28 -29.03
N ASP A 98 -5.10 -4.92 -29.58
CA ASP A 98 -4.09 -5.88 -30.05
C ASP A 98 -3.40 -6.57 -28.88
N LEU A 99 -3.08 -5.84 -27.81
CA LEU A 99 -2.56 -6.44 -26.59
C LEU A 99 -3.61 -7.35 -25.93
N SER A 100 -4.89 -6.94 -25.86
CA SER A 100 -5.97 -7.82 -25.40
C SER A 100 -6.07 -9.13 -26.21
N ARG A 101 -5.87 -9.05 -27.54
CA ARG A 101 -5.87 -10.21 -28.44
C ARG A 101 -4.66 -11.11 -28.19
N ALA A 102 -3.47 -10.55 -28.02
CA ALA A 102 -2.26 -11.31 -27.70
C ALA A 102 -2.40 -12.06 -26.37
N VAL A 103 -3.01 -11.42 -25.36
CA VAL A 103 -3.31 -12.05 -24.07
C VAL A 103 -4.28 -13.23 -24.24
N ALA A 104 -5.33 -13.07 -25.05
CA ALA A 104 -6.26 -14.16 -25.35
C ALA A 104 -5.56 -15.34 -26.06
N GLN A 105 -4.64 -15.06 -26.99
CA GLN A 105 -3.87 -16.08 -27.72
C GLN A 105 -2.95 -16.87 -26.80
N GLN A 106 -2.24 -16.17 -25.91
CA GLN A 106 -1.36 -16.81 -24.94
C GLN A 106 -2.16 -17.68 -23.97
N ALA A 107 -3.27 -17.16 -23.44
CA ALA A 107 -4.12 -17.91 -22.53
C ALA A 107 -4.77 -19.13 -23.21
N ALA A 108 -5.11 -19.03 -24.50
CA ALA A 108 -5.65 -20.16 -25.27
C ALA A 108 -4.63 -21.29 -25.38
N SER A 109 -3.37 -20.93 -25.64
CA SER A 109 -2.27 -21.89 -25.75
C SER A 109 -1.99 -22.62 -24.43
N LEU A 110 -2.16 -21.95 -23.29
CA LEU A 110 -1.92 -22.51 -21.97
C LEU A 110 -3.08 -23.39 -21.47
N THR A 111 -4.31 -23.01 -21.80
CA THR A 111 -5.52 -23.64 -21.24
C THR A 111 -6.16 -24.68 -22.16
N GLY A 112 -5.75 -24.72 -23.43
CA GLY A 112 -6.38 -25.53 -24.47
C GLY A 112 -7.77 -25.04 -24.88
N LEU A 113 -8.20 -23.86 -24.40
CA LEU A 113 -9.46 -23.24 -24.79
C LEU A 113 -9.30 -22.46 -26.10
N GLY A 114 -10.38 -22.32 -26.87
CA GLY A 114 -10.34 -21.55 -28.11
C GLY A 114 -10.04 -20.05 -27.86
N GLU A 115 -9.16 -19.46 -28.67
CA GLU A 115 -8.84 -18.02 -28.61
C GLU A 115 -10.09 -17.14 -28.70
N GLY A 116 -11.02 -17.49 -29.59
CA GLY A 116 -12.30 -16.80 -29.74
C GLY A 116 -13.15 -16.82 -28.47
N LEU A 117 -13.06 -17.90 -27.69
CA LEU A 117 -13.76 -18.03 -26.42
C LEU A 117 -13.13 -17.15 -25.34
N ILE A 118 -11.81 -17.23 -25.16
CA ILE A 118 -11.10 -16.40 -24.17
C ILE A 118 -11.27 -14.91 -24.46
N ARG A 119 -11.20 -14.52 -25.74
CA ARG A 119 -11.45 -13.14 -26.15
C ARG A 119 -12.85 -12.65 -25.78
N GLN A 120 -13.87 -13.50 -25.83
CA GLN A 120 -15.23 -13.17 -25.39
C GLN A 120 -15.35 -13.13 -23.86
N MET A 121 -14.58 -13.96 -23.16
CA MET A 121 -14.53 -13.95 -21.69
C MET A 121 -13.76 -12.74 -21.13
N LEU A 122 -12.77 -12.23 -21.85
CA LEU A 122 -11.85 -11.18 -21.38
C LEU A 122 -12.56 -9.95 -20.79
N PRO A 123 -13.55 -9.33 -21.46
CA PRO A 123 -14.25 -8.18 -20.90
C PRO A 123 -15.00 -8.53 -19.61
N ALA A 124 -15.68 -9.68 -19.56
CA ALA A 124 -16.41 -10.10 -18.36
C ALA A 124 -15.45 -10.40 -17.19
N MET A 125 -14.29 -11.02 -17.46
CA MET A 125 -13.24 -11.22 -16.47
C MET A 125 -12.71 -9.88 -15.96
N ALA A 126 -12.49 -8.90 -16.86
CA ALA A 126 -12.04 -7.56 -16.49
C ALA A 126 -13.03 -6.85 -15.56
N SER A 127 -14.33 -6.88 -15.85
CA SER A 127 -15.35 -6.26 -15.00
C SER A 127 -15.48 -6.93 -13.63
N MET A 128 -15.37 -8.26 -13.56
CA MET A 128 -15.38 -8.99 -12.27
C MET A 128 -14.13 -8.66 -11.43
N ILE A 129 -12.96 -8.64 -12.06
CA ILE A 129 -11.69 -8.23 -11.42
C ILE A 129 -11.82 -6.79 -10.89
N MET A 130 -12.33 -5.88 -11.71
CA MET A 130 -12.52 -4.47 -11.37
C MET A 130 -13.49 -4.32 -10.19
N GLY A 131 -14.60 -5.06 -10.20
CA GLY A 131 -15.58 -5.05 -9.11
C GLY A 131 -15.00 -5.54 -7.79
N GLY A 132 -14.13 -6.55 -7.83
CA GLY A 132 -13.47 -7.04 -6.63
C GLY A 132 -12.38 -6.09 -6.13
N LEU A 133 -11.61 -5.47 -7.03
CA LEU A 133 -10.67 -4.39 -6.67
C LEU A 133 -11.40 -3.20 -6.04
N PHE A 134 -12.55 -2.82 -6.59
CA PHE A 134 -13.43 -1.79 -6.01
C PHE A 134 -13.85 -2.16 -4.60
N LYS A 135 -14.35 -3.38 -4.40
CA LYS A 135 -14.76 -3.90 -3.09
C LYS A 135 -13.60 -3.95 -2.09
N GLN A 136 -12.41 -4.31 -2.54
CA GLN A 136 -11.21 -4.31 -1.70
C GLN A 136 -10.83 -2.90 -1.28
N MET A 137 -10.85 -1.94 -2.21
CA MET A 137 -10.50 -0.54 -1.94
C MET A 137 -11.53 0.16 -1.05
N THR A 138 -12.81 -0.18 -1.22
CA THR A 138 -13.92 0.35 -0.40
C THR A 138 -14.13 -0.40 0.91
N GLY A 139 -13.34 -1.45 1.18
CA GLY A 139 -13.46 -2.26 2.40
C GLY A 139 -14.73 -3.12 2.48
N GLN A 140 -15.46 -3.29 1.37
CA GLN A 140 -16.73 -4.03 1.31
C GLN A 140 -16.57 -5.56 1.14
N LEU A 141 -15.37 -6.12 1.34
CA LEU A 141 -15.10 -7.57 1.23
C LEU A 141 -15.67 -8.41 2.40
N GLY A 142 -16.56 -7.86 3.24
CA GLY A 142 -17.22 -8.58 4.31
C GLY A 142 -18.60 -9.15 3.88
N PRO A 143 -18.96 -10.39 4.28
CA PRO A 143 -20.31 -10.90 4.09
C PRO A 143 -21.26 -10.21 5.07
N GLY A 144 -21.92 -9.14 4.62
CA GLY A 144 -22.90 -8.38 5.40
C GLY A 144 -23.73 -7.45 4.51
N PRO A 145 -24.99 -7.14 4.91
CA PRO A 145 -25.89 -6.34 4.09
C PRO A 145 -25.33 -4.94 3.86
N ALA A 146 -25.52 -4.42 2.65
CA ALA A 146 -25.00 -3.16 2.12
C ALA A 146 -24.87 -2.04 3.17
N VAL A 147 -23.65 -1.80 3.65
CA VAL A 147 -23.32 -0.61 4.43
C VAL A 147 -22.83 0.47 3.47
N GLN A 148 -23.52 1.60 3.53
CA GLN A 148 -23.32 2.85 2.83
C GLN A 148 -21.83 3.27 2.80
N PRO A 149 -21.32 3.89 1.71
CA PRO A 149 -19.92 4.25 1.61
C PRO A 149 -19.60 5.40 2.59
N ASN A 150 -19.16 5.04 3.80
CA ASN A 150 -18.55 5.99 4.73
C ASN A 150 -17.04 6.02 4.47
N PHE A 151 -16.61 6.97 3.64
CA PHE A 151 -15.21 7.33 3.47
C PHE A 151 -14.70 7.91 4.81
N GLY A 152 -14.35 7.05 5.75
CA GLY A 152 -13.90 7.48 7.08
C GLY A 152 -14.33 6.61 8.24
N SER A 153 -14.38 5.28 8.10
CA SER A 153 -14.35 4.34 9.24
C SER A 153 -14.33 2.89 8.77
N ALA A 154 -13.26 2.45 8.10
CA ALA A 154 -13.03 1.02 7.90
C ALA A 154 -12.11 0.52 9.01
N SER A 155 -12.76 0.05 10.07
CA SER A 155 -12.19 -0.77 11.13
C SER A 155 -11.53 -2.01 10.51
N PHE A 156 -10.19 -2.00 10.47
CA PHE A 156 -9.40 -3.22 10.42
C PHE A 156 -9.50 -3.86 11.81
N GLY A 157 -9.89 -5.13 11.88
CA GLY A 157 -9.78 -5.93 13.09
C GLY A 157 -8.30 -5.98 13.52
N GLY A 158 -7.97 -5.19 14.54
CA GLY A 158 -6.63 -5.00 15.05
C GLY A 158 -6.53 -3.60 15.64
N SER A 159 -6.42 -3.50 16.97
CA SER A 159 -6.34 -2.27 17.74
C SER A 159 -5.41 -1.24 17.10
N ASN A 160 -5.98 -0.24 16.42
CA ASN A 160 -5.24 0.89 15.89
C ASN A 160 -5.26 2.02 16.94
N PRO A 161 -4.14 2.29 17.65
CA PRO A 161 -4.10 3.28 18.73
C PRO A 161 -4.43 4.71 18.26
N LEU A 162 -4.26 4.99 16.95
CA LEU A 162 -4.64 6.25 16.33
C LEU A 162 -6.17 6.42 16.23
N ALA A 163 -6.90 5.32 16.01
CA ALA A 163 -8.36 5.32 15.98
C ALA A 163 -8.94 5.48 17.39
N ASP A 164 -8.31 4.87 18.40
CA ASP A 164 -8.67 5.08 19.82
C ASP A 164 -8.43 6.53 20.27
N ALA A 165 -7.30 7.12 19.88
CA ALA A 165 -6.99 8.53 20.19
C ALA A 165 -7.99 9.49 19.51
N MET A 166 -8.38 9.22 18.26
CA MET A 166 -9.37 10.03 17.55
C MET A 166 -10.79 9.82 18.08
N ALA A 167 -11.14 8.59 18.48
CA ALA A 167 -12.41 8.28 19.14
C ALA A 167 -12.51 8.95 20.53
N GLN A 168 -11.41 9.01 21.30
CA GLN A 168 -11.38 9.76 22.55
C GLN A 168 -11.49 11.27 22.33
N MET A 169 -10.81 11.82 21.33
CA MET A 169 -10.93 13.23 20.98
C MET A 169 -12.33 13.59 20.50
N MET A 170 -12.98 12.73 19.71
CA MET A 170 -14.34 12.94 19.22
C MET A 170 -15.39 12.75 20.33
N ARG A 171 -15.16 11.83 21.28
CA ARG A 171 -16.02 11.69 22.46
C ARG A 171 -15.91 12.90 23.38
N GLN A 172 -14.69 13.42 23.59
CA GLN A 172 -14.45 14.65 24.34
C GLN A 172 -15.02 15.90 23.63
N GLY A 173 -15.03 15.91 22.28
CA GLY A 173 -15.69 16.94 21.48
C GLY A 173 -17.22 16.81 21.43
N ALA A 174 -17.76 15.58 21.51
CA ALA A 174 -19.19 15.32 21.57
C ALA A 174 -19.78 15.68 22.94
N ASP A 175 -19.08 15.37 24.03
CA ASP A 175 -19.45 15.81 25.39
C ASP A 175 -19.42 17.35 25.54
N ALA A 176 -18.61 18.05 24.73
CA ALA A 176 -18.60 19.50 24.65
C ALA A 176 -19.73 20.10 23.78
N MET A 177 -20.39 19.30 22.92
CA MET A 177 -21.44 19.75 22.01
C MET A 177 -22.86 19.34 22.45
N THR A 178 -23.05 18.22 23.13
CA THR A 178 -24.37 17.77 23.60
C THR A 178 -24.59 18.06 25.08
N GLY A 179 -24.55 19.34 25.45
CA GLY A 179 -25.02 19.78 26.75
C GLY A 179 -26.54 19.71 26.85
N GLN A 180 -27.08 18.73 27.58
CA GLN A 180 -28.42 18.83 28.17
C GLN A 180 -28.32 19.11 29.69
N PRO A 181 -29.20 19.95 30.25
CA PRO A 181 -28.95 20.64 31.51
C PRO A 181 -29.59 19.91 32.70
N GLN A 182 -28.78 19.55 33.71
CA GLN A 182 -29.30 19.08 34.99
C GLN A 182 -29.06 20.14 36.08
N ARG A 183 -30.17 20.76 36.50
CA ARG A 183 -30.27 21.86 37.47
C ARG A 183 -29.72 21.48 38.85
N ARG A 184 -28.74 22.22 39.37
CA ARG A 184 -28.54 22.56 40.80
C ARG A 184 -27.92 23.97 40.94
N ALA A 185 -28.17 24.58 42.10
CA ALA A 185 -28.16 26.01 42.47
C ALA A 185 -26.81 26.78 42.31
N PRO A 186 -26.81 28.13 42.43
CA PRO A 186 -25.73 28.99 41.94
C PRO A 186 -24.61 29.15 42.96
N GLU A 187 -23.40 28.73 42.60
CA GLU A 187 -22.18 29.12 43.28
C GLU A 187 -21.29 29.88 42.31
N GLN A 188 -20.72 30.98 42.80
CA GLN A 188 -20.15 32.07 42.03
C GLN A 188 -19.05 31.60 41.07
N ALA A 189 -19.21 31.95 39.80
CA ALA A 189 -18.19 31.76 38.79
C ALA A 189 -16.97 32.62 39.11
N ASN A 190 -15.82 31.98 39.38
CA ASN A 190 -14.52 32.63 39.38
C ASN A 190 -14.06 32.83 37.92
N PRO A 191 -13.92 34.07 37.43
CA PRO A 191 -13.55 34.37 36.05
C PRO A 191 -12.02 34.26 35.79
N MET A 192 -11.31 33.41 36.54
CA MET A 192 -9.85 33.26 36.48
C MET A 192 -9.37 31.81 36.28
N ASP A 193 -10.25 30.89 35.90
CA ASP A 193 -9.87 29.50 35.59
C ASP A 193 -9.82 29.23 34.08
N ASN A 194 -9.08 30.07 33.35
CA ASN A 194 -8.68 29.75 31.98
C ASN A 194 -7.36 28.96 32.00
N PRO A 195 -7.27 27.82 31.31
CA PRO A 195 -6.04 27.00 31.25
C PRO A 195 -4.84 27.76 30.66
N PHE A 196 -5.12 28.79 29.86
CA PHE A 196 -4.12 29.72 29.33
C PHE A 196 -3.52 30.64 30.41
N GLY A 197 -4.29 31.04 31.42
CA GLY A 197 -3.82 31.87 32.53
C GLY A 197 -2.84 31.12 33.44
N ARG A 198 -3.09 29.82 33.68
CA ARG A 198 -2.17 28.95 34.44
C ARG A 198 -0.83 28.79 33.72
N MET A 199 -0.85 28.63 32.40
CA MET A 199 0.36 28.49 31.59
C MET A 199 1.19 29.79 31.54
N MET A 200 0.52 30.95 31.52
CA MET A 200 1.17 32.26 31.58
C MET A 200 1.75 32.56 32.97
N GLN A 201 1.10 32.08 34.03
CA GLN A 201 1.56 32.22 35.40
C GLN A 201 2.80 31.36 35.69
N ASP A 202 2.90 30.14 35.13
CA ASP A 202 4.10 29.31 35.21
C ASP A 202 5.28 29.91 34.44
N MET A 203 5.02 30.55 33.29
CA MET A 203 6.06 31.22 32.50
C MET A 203 6.55 32.53 33.15
N PHE A 204 5.66 33.26 33.82
CA PHE A 204 5.99 34.52 34.49
C PHE A 204 6.59 34.31 35.90
N ALA A 205 6.18 33.26 36.61
CA ALA A 205 6.78 32.87 37.90
C ALA A 205 8.21 32.34 37.75
N GLY A 206 8.60 31.86 36.56
CA GLY A 206 9.99 31.52 36.23
C GLY A 206 10.90 32.72 35.94
N ALA A 207 10.35 33.94 35.87
CA ALA A 207 11.07 35.14 35.40
C ALA A 207 11.38 36.20 36.47
N SER A 208 11.06 35.97 37.75
CA SER A 208 11.33 36.95 38.81
C SER A 208 11.75 36.33 40.15
N GLY A 209 13.07 36.26 40.38
CA GLY A 209 13.66 35.88 41.67
C GLY A 209 15.21 35.91 41.74
N ARG A 210 15.78 37.13 41.88
CA ARG A 210 17.11 37.61 42.38
C ARG A 210 18.43 36.74 42.36
N PRO A 211 19.62 37.35 42.08
CA PRO A 211 21.00 36.77 42.14
C PRO A 211 21.79 37.18 43.42
N PRO A 212 23.12 36.94 43.60
CA PRO A 212 24.02 35.78 43.35
C PRO A 212 24.92 35.38 44.58
N GLU A 213 25.58 34.21 44.58
CA GLU A 213 26.85 33.92 45.30
C GLU A 213 27.68 32.83 44.56
N PRO A 214 29.02 32.70 44.77
CA PRO A 214 29.98 32.30 43.74
C PRO A 214 30.51 30.84 43.80
N GLU A 215 30.64 30.23 42.60
CA GLU A 215 31.50 29.11 42.11
C GLU A 215 31.71 27.79 42.92
N PRO A 216 32.14 26.64 42.31
CA PRO A 216 32.44 26.35 40.90
C PRO A 216 31.73 25.10 40.30
N ALA A 217 31.76 25.02 38.96
CA ALA A 217 31.73 23.82 38.11
C ALA A 217 30.67 22.71 38.33
N ALA A 218 29.62 22.65 37.49
CA ALA A 218 29.05 21.37 37.00
C ALA A 218 28.04 21.55 35.84
N LYS A 219 28.50 21.19 34.63
CA LYS A 219 27.80 20.46 33.54
C LYS A 219 26.34 20.81 33.21
N SER A 220 26.15 21.44 32.04
CA SER A 220 24.87 21.65 31.36
C SER A 220 24.08 20.34 31.16
N PRO A 221 22.75 20.32 31.44
CA PRO A 221 21.88 19.17 31.23
C PRO A 221 21.34 19.09 29.79
N SER A 222 22.06 19.62 28.81
CA SER A 222 21.78 19.45 27.37
C SER A 222 22.52 18.26 26.75
N ALA A 223 23.40 17.58 27.50
CA ALA A 223 24.24 16.48 27.01
C ALA A 223 23.58 15.08 27.08
N ALA A 224 22.33 14.96 27.52
CA ALA A 224 21.67 13.66 27.72
C ALA A 224 20.68 13.24 26.62
N ASN A 225 20.39 14.10 25.63
CA ASN A 225 19.51 13.71 24.53
C ASN A 225 20.33 13.26 23.30
N PRO A 226 20.13 12.03 22.78
CA PRO A 226 20.82 11.55 21.58
C PRO A 226 20.54 12.42 20.36
N PHE A 227 19.38 13.07 20.33
CA PHE A 227 19.00 14.08 19.34
C PHE A 227 19.84 15.37 19.43
N GLY A 228 20.20 15.80 20.64
CA GLY A 228 21.05 16.99 20.85
C GLY A 228 22.45 16.79 20.28
N LYS A 229 23.04 15.60 20.49
CA LYS A 229 24.34 15.24 19.88
C LYS A 229 24.30 15.23 18.35
N MET A 230 23.25 14.66 17.74
CA MET A 230 23.14 14.66 16.28
C MET A 230 22.96 16.06 15.70
N MET A 231 22.20 16.92 16.38
CA MET A 231 22.02 18.31 15.96
C MET A 231 23.32 19.11 16.06
N GLU A 232 24.12 18.86 17.10
CA GLU A 232 25.43 19.49 17.27
C GLU A 232 26.46 19.01 16.24
N ASP A 233 26.47 17.71 15.91
CA ASP A 233 27.30 17.17 14.81
C ASP A 233 26.85 17.69 13.44
N TRP A 234 25.55 17.81 13.19
CA TRP A 234 25.02 18.37 11.94
C TRP A 234 25.36 19.86 11.80
N MET A 235 25.23 20.64 12.88
CA MET A 235 25.55 22.06 12.89
C MET A 235 27.05 22.31 12.76
N ARG A 236 27.90 21.39 13.26
CA ARG A 236 29.34 21.40 13.04
C ARG A 236 29.73 21.02 11.61
N LEU A 237 28.98 20.11 10.99
CA LEU A 237 29.16 19.72 9.59
C LEU A 237 28.61 20.75 8.59
N ALA A 238 27.61 21.54 9.01
CA ALA A 238 26.97 22.59 8.22
C ALA A 238 27.71 23.95 8.28
N GLN A 239 28.77 24.07 9.08
CA GLN A 239 29.58 25.29 9.17
C GLN A 239 30.69 25.26 8.09
N PRO A 240 30.71 26.18 7.10
CA PRO A 240 31.74 26.20 6.08
C PRO A 240 32.97 26.91 6.65
N GLY A 241 33.99 26.17 7.08
CA GLY A 241 35.22 26.81 7.58
C GLY A 241 36.28 25.95 8.30
N GLY A 242 36.14 24.63 8.38
CA GLY A 242 37.16 23.76 8.96
C GLY A 242 38.06 23.14 7.89
N ALA A 243 39.22 23.73 7.64
CA ALA A 243 40.25 23.14 6.80
C ALA A 243 40.85 21.89 7.48
N ALA A 244 40.77 20.74 6.81
CA ALA A 244 41.66 19.61 6.99
C ALA A 244 41.83 18.94 5.62
N GLU A 245 43.09 18.78 5.22
CA GLU A 245 43.55 18.29 3.91
C GLU A 245 42.99 16.91 3.53
N GLU A 246 42.58 16.82 2.27
CA GLU A 246 42.12 15.61 1.58
C GLU A 246 43.29 14.64 1.30
N PRO A 247 43.12 13.33 1.51
CA PRO A 247 43.59 12.35 0.55
C PRO A 247 42.50 12.21 -0.51
N GLN A 248 42.85 12.58 -1.74
CA GLN A 248 42.03 12.37 -2.93
C GLN A 248 41.77 10.86 -3.12
N GLU A 249 40.63 10.37 -2.65
CA GLU A 249 40.02 9.14 -3.14
C GLU A 249 38.98 9.53 -4.20
N GLU A 250 39.20 9.00 -5.40
CA GLU A 250 38.43 9.21 -6.61
C GLU A 250 36.92 9.24 -6.34
N ARG A 251 36.28 10.38 -6.63
CA ARG A 251 34.83 10.45 -6.80
C ARG A 251 34.45 9.45 -7.88
N ARG A 252 33.95 8.28 -7.48
CA ARG A 252 33.32 7.33 -8.39
C ARG A 252 32.00 7.94 -8.84
N GLU A 253 32.05 8.67 -9.94
CA GLU A 253 30.87 9.22 -10.61
C GLU A 253 30.00 8.09 -11.17
N ASN A 254 28.68 8.26 -11.08
CA ASN A 254 27.76 7.46 -11.88
C ASN A 254 27.93 7.83 -13.36
N PRO A 255 27.81 6.87 -14.30
CA PRO A 255 28.03 7.09 -15.74
C PRO A 255 27.10 8.13 -16.40
N SER A 256 26.17 8.70 -15.63
CA SER A 256 25.14 9.65 -16.09
C SER A 256 25.36 11.10 -15.61
N GLY A 257 26.45 11.40 -14.88
CA GLY A 257 26.81 12.78 -14.50
C GLY A 257 25.81 13.53 -13.61
N ARG A 258 24.88 12.82 -12.96
CA ARG A 258 23.90 13.40 -12.03
C ARG A 258 24.37 13.23 -10.57
N PRO A 259 24.12 14.21 -9.69
CA PRO A 259 24.36 14.05 -8.25
C PRO A 259 23.50 12.91 -7.72
N ARG A 260 24.11 11.95 -7.01
CA ARG A 260 23.39 10.81 -6.42
C ARG A 260 22.35 11.30 -5.42
N THR A 261 21.14 10.80 -5.57
CA THR A 261 20.08 10.99 -4.57
C THR A 261 20.08 9.81 -3.59
N PRO A 262 19.57 9.97 -2.36
CA PRO A 262 19.43 8.85 -1.40
C PRO A 262 18.63 7.65 -1.96
N TRP A 263 17.85 7.88 -3.02
CA TRP A 263 17.15 6.84 -3.77
C TRP A 263 18.11 6.00 -4.62
N ASP A 264 19.14 6.59 -5.24
CA ASP A 264 20.10 5.87 -6.08
C ASP A 264 20.91 4.86 -5.27
N ASP A 265 21.27 5.19 -4.02
CA ASP A 265 22.00 4.27 -3.14
C ASP A 265 21.09 3.13 -2.65
N LEU A 266 19.82 3.42 -2.35
CA LEU A 266 18.83 2.41 -1.97
C LEU A 266 18.51 1.42 -3.11
N PHE A 267 18.40 1.91 -4.34
CA PHE A 267 18.19 1.06 -5.53
C PHE A 267 19.46 0.30 -5.92
N GLY A 268 20.63 0.92 -5.76
CA GLY A 268 21.92 0.27 -5.95
C GLY A 268 22.10 -0.93 -5.03
N ASP A 269 21.88 -0.73 -3.73
CA ASP A 269 21.99 -1.79 -2.72
C ASP A 269 20.97 -2.92 -2.95
N MET A 270 19.75 -2.61 -3.41
CA MET A 270 18.73 -3.61 -3.75
C MET A 270 19.07 -4.42 -5.00
N PHE A 271 19.63 -3.79 -6.04
CA PHE A 271 20.05 -4.50 -7.25
C PHE A 271 21.24 -5.42 -6.98
N GLU A 272 22.17 -4.96 -6.14
CA GLU A 272 23.34 -5.75 -5.76
C GLU A 272 22.99 -6.92 -4.84
N THR A 273 22.02 -6.75 -3.93
CA THR A 273 21.50 -7.88 -3.12
C THR A 273 20.80 -8.94 -3.97
N GLY A 274 20.08 -8.55 -5.03
CA GLY A 274 19.48 -9.50 -5.97
C GLY A 274 20.50 -10.31 -6.78
N ALA A 275 21.63 -9.70 -7.15
CA ALA A 275 22.73 -10.39 -7.82
C ALA A 275 23.41 -11.41 -6.87
N ARG A 276 23.73 -11.00 -5.63
CA ARG A 276 24.32 -11.89 -4.62
C ARG A 276 23.42 -13.08 -4.26
N GLN A 277 22.10 -12.86 -4.19
CA GLN A 277 21.14 -13.91 -3.91
C GLN A 277 21.11 -15.00 -5.00
N ARG A 278 21.39 -14.63 -6.26
CA ARG A 278 21.47 -15.59 -7.38
C ARG A 278 22.72 -16.47 -7.28
N ASP A 279 23.86 -15.89 -6.90
CA ASP A 279 25.12 -16.60 -6.72
C ASP A 279 25.06 -17.56 -5.51
N ASP A 280 24.43 -17.14 -4.41
CA ASP A 280 24.22 -18.00 -3.24
C ASP A 280 23.28 -19.18 -3.55
N TYR A 281 22.24 -18.97 -4.37
CA TYR A 281 21.35 -20.04 -4.81
C TYR A 281 22.07 -21.09 -5.68
N GLN A 282 22.95 -20.62 -6.59
CA GLN A 282 23.74 -21.50 -7.44
C GLN A 282 24.71 -22.36 -6.61
N LYS A 283 25.47 -21.74 -5.69
CA LYS A 283 26.40 -22.46 -4.80
C LYS A 283 25.69 -23.47 -3.91
N ASN A 284 24.50 -23.14 -3.40
CA ASN A 284 23.74 -24.04 -2.54
C ASN A 284 23.18 -25.23 -3.33
N MET A 285 22.76 -25.02 -4.59
CA MET A 285 22.37 -26.12 -5.48
C MET A 285 23.54 -27.04 -5.82
N GLU A 286 24.73 -26.48 -6.11
CA GLU A 286 25.94 -27.26 -6.34
C GLU A 286 26.28 -28.11 -5.12
N ALA A 287 26.25 -27.54 -3.91
CA ALA A 287 26.53 -28.28 -2.67
C ALA A 287 25.56 -29.45 -2.41
N ILE A 288 24.28 -29.29 -2.78
CA ILE A 288 23.26 -30.34 -2.64
C ILE A 288 23.53 -31.47 -3.65
N VAL A 289 23.83 -31.13 -4.90
CA VAL A 289 24.14 -32.11 -5.96
C VAL A 289 25.42 -32.88 -5.62
N ASP A 290 26.45 -32.19 -5.15
CA ASP A 290 27.74 -32.80 -4.79
C ASP A 290 27.64 -33.74 -3.59
N ARG A 291 26.77 -33.40 -2.63
CA ARG A 291 26.45 -34.25 -1.48
C ARG A 291 25.70 -35.50 -1.93
N TYR A 292 24.72 -35.34 -2.82
CA TYR A 292 23.94 -36.44 -3.37
C TYR A 292 24.83 -37.41 -4.18
N LEU A 293 25.69 -36.89 -5.06
CA LEU A 293 26.61 -37.71 -5.86
C LEU A 293 27.62 -38.47 -4.98
N ARG A 294 28.11 -37.85 -3.91
CA ARG A 294 29.00 -38.52 -2.93
C ARG A 294 28.30 -39.62 -2.13
N ASP A 295 27.02 -39.44 -1.79
CA ASP A 295 26.26 -40.46 -1.07
C ASP A 295 25.87 -41.64 -1.98
N VAL A 296 25.56 -41.38 -3.26
CA VAL A 296 25.33 -42.43 -4.26
C VAL A 296 26.60 -43.22 -4.55
N ALA A 297 27.76 -42.57 -4.60
CA ALA A 297 29.05 -43.24 -4.81
C ALA A 297 29.50 -44.11 -3.61
N ARG A 298 29.06 -43.80 -2.39
CA ARG A 298 29.34 -44.61 -1.19
C ARG A 298 28.41 -45.81 -1.01
N ASN A 299 27.24 -45.79 -1.65
CA ASN A 299 26.24 -46.85 -1.57
C ASN A 299 26.28 -47.83 -2.77
N ARG A 300 27.39 -47.86 -3.51
CA ARG A 300 27.74 -48.91 -4.49
C ARG A 300 29.01 -49.61 -4.05
#